data_AF-A0A5B9MKL9-F1
#
_entry.id   AF-A0A5B9MKL9-F1
#
_cell.length_a   1.000
_cell.length_b   1.000
_cell.length_c   1.000
_cell.angle_alpha   90.00
_cell.angle_beta   90.00
_cell.angle_gamma   90.00
#
_symmetry.space_group_name_H-M   'P 1'
#
loop_
_entity.id
_entity.type
_entity.pdbx_description
1 polymer ?
#
loop_
_entity_poly.entity_id
_entity_poly.type
_entity_poly.pdbx_seq_one_letter_code
_entity_poly.pdbx_strand_id
1 'polypeptide(L)'
;MRFKLVLLGVLLTLPVTMITWADPVVQPIEQSEGMLMRSKLKRSQHVLEGLLRKDFRAIARGAKEMKLISEAAEWPRARDSVYEHFSAEFRRQCNQLEELAEQQNHQGATFTYLHMTNLCIQCHDYVRDSLRVAEPRGRRGIQLIPSEWPEGSG
;
A
#
# COMPACT_ATOMS: atom_id res chain seq x y z
N MET A 1 44.46 45.69 -45.81
CA MET A 1 43.66 46.91 -46.03
C MET A 1 42.22 46.52 -46.32
N ARG A 2 41.28 47.19 -45.62
CA ARG A 2 39.83 47.30 -45.86
C ARG A 2 38.90 46.22 -45.30
N PHE A 3 38.67 46.41 -44.00
CA PHE A 3 37.39 46.25 -43.29
C PHE A 3 36.16 46.60 -44.15
N LYS A 4 35.14 45.74 -44.15
CA LYS A 4 33.73 46.15 -44.09
C LYS A 4 32.94 45.19 -43.20
N LEU A 5 32.48 45.74 -42.08
CA LEU A 5 31.46 45.16 -41.21
C LEU A 5 30.15 45.01 -41.99
N VAL A 6 29.48 43.86 -41.83
CA VAL A 6 28.02 43.80 -41.78
C VAL A 6 27.66 42.87 -40.62
N LEU A 7 27.39 43.46 -39.46
CA LEU A 7 26.75 42.78 -38.33
C LEU A 7 25.26 42.64 -38.69
N LEU A 8 24.84 41.41 -38.99
CA LEU A 8 23.43 41.05 -38.98
C LEU A 8 23.17 40.26 -37.68
N GLY A 9 22.62 40.95 -36.69
CA GLY A 9 22.24 40.35 -35.42
C GLY A 9 21.11 39.33 -35.62
N VAL A 10 21.43 38.05 -35.44
CA VAL A 10 20.42 37.01 -35.22
C VAL A 10 20.34 36.81 -33.71
N LEU A 11 19.37 37.49 -33.10
CA LEU A 11 18.96 37.25 -31.73
C LEU A 11 18.20 35.92 -31.72
N LEU A 12 18.92 34.79 -31.63
CA LEU A 12 18.31 33.49 -31.44
C LEU A 12 17.90 33.38 -29.97
N THR A 13 16.68 33.81 -29.67
CA THR A 13 16.03 33.59 -28.37
C THR A 13 15.94 32.08 -28.14
N LEU A 14 16.77 31.57 -27.23
CA LEU A 14 16.58 30.24 -26.64
C LEU A 14 15.17 30.22 -26.02
N PRO A 15 14.24 29.37 -26.50
CA PRO A 15 13.07 29.11 -25.71
C PRO A 15 13.56 28.38 -24.46
N VAL A 16 13.51 29.09 -23.33
CA VAL A 16 13.58 28.46 -22.01
C VAL A 16 12.35 27.57 -21.93
N THR A 17 12.52 26.31 -22.34
CA THR A 17 11.56 25.26 -22.05
C THR A 17 11.54 25.14 -20.54
N MET A 18 10.57 25.80 -19.92
CA MET A 18 10.17 25.49 -18.56
C MET A 18 9.82 24.01 -18.54
N ILE A 19 10.75 23.19 -18.08
CA ILE A 19 10.46 21.88 -17.56
C ILE A 19 9.66 22.16 -16.30
N THR A 20 8.34 22.26 -16.44
CA THR A 20 7.43 22.18 -15.32
C THR A 20 7.66 20.79 -14.74
N TRP A 21 8.39 20.71 -13.63
CA TRP A 21 8.23 19.63 -12.69
C TRP A 21 6.81 19.81 -12.10
N ALA A 22 5.81 19.44 -12.88
CA ALA A 22 4.50 19.20 -12.32
C ALA A 22 4.70 18.00 -11.42
N ASP A 23 4.50 18.20 -10.12
CA ASP A 23 4.40 17.09 -9.19
C ASP A 23 3.41 16.08 -9.79
N PRO A 24 3.71 14.77 -9.74
CA PRO A 24 2.79 13.76 -10.25
C PRO A 24 1.43 14.01 -9.62
N VAL A 25 0.38 14.05 -10.44
CA VAL A 25 -1.01 14.18 -9.97
C VAL A 25 -1.24 13.11 -8.92
N VAL A 26 -1.32 13.52 -7.65
CA VAL A 26 -1.66 12.62 -6.55
C VAL A 26 -3.08 12.15 -6.83
N GLN A 27 -3.21 10.88 -7.23
CA GLN A 27 -4.50 10.30 -7.58
C GLN A 27 -5.46 10.40 -6.38
N PRO A 28 -6.77 10.64 -6.62
CA PRO A 28 -7.75 10.71 -5.55
C PRO A 28 -7.68 9.47 -4.64
N ILE A 29 -7.83 9.68 -3.33
CA ILE A 29 -7.67 8.68 -2.26
C ILE A 29 -8.40 7.37 -2.59
N GLU A 30 -9.58 7.44 -3.22
CA GLU A 30 -10.40 6.30 -3.65
C GLU A 30 -9.65 5.31 -4.58
N GLN A 31 -8.71 5.80 -5.40
CA GLN A 31 -7.88 4.95 -6.26
C GLN A 31 -6.69 4.36 -5.49
N SER A 32 -6.17 5.05 -4.47
CA SER A 32 -5.00 4.59 -3.71
C SER A 32 -5.32 3.53 -2.66
N GLU A 33 -6.45 3.59 -1.96
CA GLU A 33 -6.78 2.61 -0.89
C GLU A 33 -6.87 1.19 -1.46
N GLY A 34 -7.59 1.05 -2.58
CA GLY A 34 -7.72 -0.23 -3.28
C GLY A 34 -6.39 -0.78 -3.77
N MET A 35 -5.47 0.08 -4.22
CA MET A 35 -4.14 -0.35 -4.65
C MET A 35 -3.27 -0.83 -3.48
N LEU A 36 -3.33 -0.15 -2.33
CA LEU A 36 -2.56 -0.54 -1.15
C LEU A 36 -3.10 -1.85 -0.55
N MET A 37 -4.43 -2.04 -0.48
CA MET A 37 -5.01 -3.31 -0.04
C MET A 37 -4.71 -4.47 -0.99
N ARG A 38 -4.79 -4.25 -2.30
CA ARG A 38 -4.36 -5.26 -3.30
C ARG A 38 -2.89 -5.61 -3.15
N SER A 39 -2.04 -4.62 -2.90
CA SER A 39 -0.62 -4.83 -2.64
C SER A 39 -0.41 -5.68 -1.39
N LYS A 40 -1.10 -5.37 -0.29
CA LYS A 40 -1.04 -6.15 0.95
C LYS A 40 -1.50 -7.60 0.75
N LEU A 41 -2.61 -7.82 0.03
CA LEU A 41 -3.09 -9.16 -0.33
C LEU A 41 -2.05 -9.95 -1.12
N LYS A 42 -1.44 -9.33 -2.14
CA LYS A 42 -0.38 -9.95 -2.94
C LYS A 42 0.81 -10.38 -2.07
N ARG A 43 1.21 -9.55 -1.09
CA ARG A 43 2.32 -9.90 -0.18
C ARG A 43 1.95 -11.04 0.77
N SER A 44 0.72 -11.09 1.26
CA SER A 44 0.21 -12.25 2.01
C SER A 44 0.25 -13.54 1.18
N GLN A 45 -0.16 -13.48 -0.09
CA GLN A 45 -0.09 -14.62 -1.01
C GLN A 45 1.35 -15.10 -1.23
N HIS A 46 2.31 -14.18 -1.35
CA HIS A 46 3.73 -14.55 -1.41
C HIS A 46 4.23 -15.22 -0.11
N VAL A 47 3.74 -14.80 1.06
CA VAL A 47 4.05 -15.50 2.32
C VAL A 47 3.53 -16.94 2.27
N LEU A 48 2.30 -17.16 1.81
CA LEU A 48 1.74 -18.50 1.64
C LEU A 48 2.57 -19.34 0.66
N GLU A 49 2.95 -18.79 -0.49
CA GLU A 49 3.84 -19.48 -1.43
C GLU A 49 5.16 -19.86 -0.75
N GLY A 50 5.77 -18.92 -0.01
CA GLY A 50 6.99 -19.17 0.75
C GLY A 50 6.84 -20.30 1.77
N LEU A 51 5.72 -20.34 2.51
CA LEU A 51 5.41 -21.42 3.45
C LEU A 51 5.31 -22.78 2.75
N LEU A 52 4.62 -22.85 1.61
CA LEU A 52 4.47 -24.11 0.85
C LEU A 52 5.80 -24.63 0.30
N ARG A 53 6.75 -23.73 0.03
CA ARG A 53 8.07 -24.04 -0.54
C ARG A 53 9.20 -24.09 0.48
N LYS A 54 8.91 -23.80 1.76
CA LYS A 54 9.92 -23.52 2.81
C LYS A 54 10.93 -22.45 2.41
N ASP A 55 10.51 -21.46 1.62
CA ASP A 55 11.32 -20.29 1.28
C ASP A 55 11.19 -19.24 2.39
N PHE A 56 12.04 -19.37 3.40
CA PHE A 56 12.07 -18.45 4.54
C PHE A 56 12.38 -17.00 4.16
N ARG A 57 13.13 -16.77 3.07
CA ARG A 57 13.41 -15.40 2.62
C ARG A 57 12.16 -14.77 2.01
N ALA A 58 11.37 -15.54 1.28
CA ALA A 58 10.09 -15.09 0.74
C ALA A 58 9.08 -14.78 1.86
N ILE A 59 9.01 -15.64 2.89
CA ILE A 59 8.16 -15.42 4.07
C ILE A 59 8.53 -14.11 4.77
N ALA A 60 9.80 -13.94 5.14
CA ALA A 60 10.28 -12.74 5.83
C ALA A 60 10.02 -11.47 5.01
N ARG A 61 10.35 -11.51 3.71
CA ARG A 61 10.13 -10.36 2.81
C ARG A 61 8.66 -10.00 2.69
N GLY A 62 7.78 -10.98 2.48
CA GLY A 62 6.34 -10.73 2.37
C GLY A 62 5.77 -10.13 3.66
N ALA A 63 6.17 -10.64 4.82
CA ALA A 63 5.77 -10.11 6.13
C ALA A 63 6.22 -8.65 6.32
N LYS A 64 7.49 -8.36 6.03
CA LYS A 64 8.05 -7.01 6.10
C LYS A 64 7.33 -6.03 5.18
N GLU A 65 7.11 -6.40 3.92
CA GLU A 65 6.43 -5.56 2.93
C GLU A 65 4.97 -5.27 3.35
N MET A 66 4.26 -6.25 3.89
CA MET A 66 2.91 -6.04 4.42
C MET A 66 2.88 -5.05 5.59
N LYS A 67 3.85 -5.14 6.50
CA LYS A 67 3.98 -4.18 7.62
C LYS A 67 4.18 -2.77 7.10
N LEU A 68 5.12 -2.57 6.17
CA LEU A 68 5.41 -1.26 5.58
C LEU A 68 4.17 -0.66 4.91
N ILE A 69 3.41 -1.47 4.16
CA ILE A 69 2.15 -1.02 3.55
C ILE A 69 1.17 -0.55 4.63
N SER A 70 1.05 -1.26 5.75
CA SER A 70 0.15 -0.88 6.86
C SER A 70 0.58 0.36 7.64
N GLU A 71 1.81 0.83 7.45
CA GLU A 71 2.40 2.01 8.10
C GLU A 71 2.48 3.21 7.14
N ALA A 72 2.14 3.03 5.86
CA ALA A 72 2.21 4.07 4.84
C ALA A 72 1.41 5.31 5.25
N ALA A 73 1.94 6.51 4.98
CA ALA A 73 1.30 7.76 5.35
C ALA A 73 -0.05 7.94 4.64
N GLU A 74 -0.15 7.43 3.41
CA GLU A 74 -1.34 7.41 2.57
C GLU A 74 -2.37 6.35 3.01
N TRP A 75 -2.05 5.54 4.03
CA TRP A 75 -2.94 4.51 4.54
C TRP A 75 -4.17 5.15 5.20
N PRO A 76 -5.39 4.90 4.69
CA PRO A 76 -6.61 5.40 5.29
C PRO A 76 -6.85 4.71 6.63
N ARG A 77 -7.06 5.50 7.68
CA ARG A 77 -7.22 4.98 9.05
C ARG A 77 -8.51 5.48 9.67
N ALA A 78 -9.34 4.55 10.12
CA ALA A 78 -10.39 4.87 11.07
C ALA A 78 -9.74 5.27 12.40
N ARG A 79 -10.27 6.31 13.06
CA ARG A 79 -9.73 6.84 14.33
C ARG A 79 -10.52 6.30 15.51
N ASP A 80 -10.67 4.98 15.57
CA ASP A 80 -11.32 4.29 16.69
C ASP A 80 -10.37 3.25 17.30
N SER A 81 -10.61 2.90 18.56
CA SER A 81 -9.74 2.00 19.32
C SER A 81 -9.76 0.57 18.80
N VAL A 82 -10.83 0.13 18.14
CA VAL A 82 -10.98 -1.24 17.62
C VAL A 82 -10.12 -1.39 16.36
N TYR A 83 -10.21 -0.43 15.43
CA TYR A 83 -9.36 -0.38 14.25
C TYR A 83 -7.87 -0.28 14.61
N GLU A 84 -7.52 0.57 15.58
CA GLU A 84 -6.13 0.69 16.05
C GLU A 84 -5.63 -0.60 16.70
N HIS A 85 -6.48 -1.32 17.44
CA HIS A 85 -6.14 -2.63 17.97
C HIS A 85 -5.83 -3.64 16.87
N PHE A 86 -6.71 -3.79 15.87
CA PHE A 86 -6.48 -4.68 14.73
C PHE A 86 -5.21 -4.31 13.96
N SER A 87 -4.97 -3.02 13.75
CA SER A 87 -3.78 -2.51 13.07
C SER A 87 -2.49 -2.83 13.84
N ALA A 88 -2.51 -2.68 15.17
CA ALA A 88 -1.38 -3.00 16.02
C ALA A 88 -1.12 -4.53 16.08
N GLU A 89 -2.15 -5.35 16.21
CA GLU A 89 -2.01 -6.81 16.19
C GLU A 89 -1.49 -7.29 14.83
N PHE A 90 -2.01 -6.76 13.73
CA PHE A 90 -1.53 -7.09 12.39
C PHE A 90 -0.01 -6.84 12.24
N ARG A 91 0.47 -5.68 12.70
CA ARG A 91 1.91 -5.34 12.66
C ARG A 91 2.74 -6.24 13.57
N ARG A 92 2.22 -6.63 14.74
CA ARG A 92 2.88 -7.62 15.61
C ARG A 92 3.05 -8.96 14.91
N GLN A 93 2.01 -9.46 14.27
CA GLN A 93 2.07 -10.72 13.53
C GLN A 93 3.05 -10.67 12.34
N CYS A 94 3.16 -9.53 11.66
CA CYS A 94 4.17 -9.36 10.61
C CYS A 94 5.60 -9.46 11.17
N ASN A 95 5.89 -8.79 12.29
CA ASN A 95 7.21 -8.89 12.94
C ASN A 95 7.49 -10.33 13.38
N GLN A 96 6.50 -11.02 13.97
CA GLN A 96 6.65 -12.40 14.42
C GLN A 96 6.87 -13.36 13.24
N LEU A 97 6.20 -13.15 12.10
CA LEU A 97 6.44 -13.92 10.87
C LEU A 97 7.87 -13.73 10.35
N GLU A 98 8.38 -12.50 10.37
CA GLU A 98 9.75 -12.19 9.97
C GLU A 98 10.76 -12.91 10.86
N GLU A 99 10.62 -12.78 12.18
CA GLU A 99 11.48 -13.44 13.17
C GLU A 99 11.46 -14.97 13.05
N LEU A 100 10.27 -15.58 12.95
CA LEU A 100 10.14 -17.03 12.82
C LEU A 100 10.71 -17.55 11.50
N ALA A 101 10.62 -16.77 10.43
CA ALA A 101 11.25 -17.11 9.17
C ALA A 101 12.78 -17.02 9.25
N GLU A 102 13.34 -16.00 9.91
CA GLU A 102 14.78 -15.89 10.17
C GLU A 102 15.31 -17.07 10.99
N GLN A 103 14.52 -17.53 11.97
CA GLN A 103 14.80 -18.72 12.77
C GLN A 103 14.54 -20.04 12.04
N GLN A 104 14.07 -20.01 10.79
CA GLN A 104 13.63 -21.17 10.02
C GLN A 104 12.57 -22.04 10.73
N ASN A 105 11.79 -21.43 11.61
CA ASN A 105 10.72 -22.10 12.34
C ASN A 105 9.46 -22.18 11.46
N HIS A 106 9.44 -23.16 10.55
CA HIS A 106 8.35 -23.36 9.59
C HIS A 106 6.99 -23.58 10.23
N GLN A 107 6.92 -24.36 11.30
CA GLN A 107 5.67 -24.63 12.02
C GLN A 107 5.16 -23.36 12.70
N GLY A 108 6.04 -22.63 13.40
CA GLY A 108 5.70 -21.35 14.01
C GLY A 108 5.21 -20.35 12.97
N ALA A 109 5.95 -20.16 11.88
CA ALA A 109 5.57 -19.25 10.80
C ALA A 109 4.22 -19.63 10.18
N THR A 110 3.92 -20.92 10.05
CA THR A 110 2.62 -21.41 9.57
C THR A 110 1.48 -20.99 10.49
N PHE A 111 1.61 -21.22 11.81
CA PHE A 111 0.57 -20.82 12.77
C PHE A 111 0.38 -19.30 12.84
N THR A 112 1.47 -18.54 12.86
CA THR A 112 1.44 -17.07 12.85
C THR A 112 0.78 -16.55 11.57
N TYR A 113 1.03 -17.15 10.41
CA TYR A 113 0.37 -16.78 9.16
C TYR A 113 -1.14 -17.02 9.22
N LEU A 114 -1.58 -18.19 9.70
CA LEU A 114 -3.01 -18.48 9.87
C LEU A 114 -3.68 -17.48 10.82
N HIS A 115 -3.05 -17.17 11.95
CA HIS A 115 -3.58 -16.17 12.88
C HIS A 115 -3.66 -14.78 12.25
N MET A 116 -2.63 -14.36 11.50
CA MET A 116 -2.63 -13.10 10.74
C MET A 116 -3.78 -13.07 9.71
N THR A 117 -4.03 -14.17 8.98
CA THR A 117 -5.16 -14.22 8.04
C THR A 117 -6.51 -14.06 8.73
N ASN A 118 -6.68 -14.63 9.92
CA ASN A 118 -7.89 -14.44 10.72
C ASN A 118 -8.05 -12.98 11.18
N LEU A 119 -6.97 -12.30 11.59
CA LEU A 119 -7.01 -10.86 11.90
C LEU A 119 -7.43 -10.01 10.70
N CYS A 120 -6.98 -10.35 9.48
CA CYS A 120 -7.40 -9.66 8.27
C CYS A 120 -8.93 -9.78 8.07
N ILE A 121 -9.47 -10.99 8.22
CA ILE A 121 -10.92 -11.25 8.10
C ILE A 121 -11.70 -10.47 9.15
N GLN A 122 -11.31 -10.56 10.43
CA GLN A 122 -11.99 -9.88 11.53
C GLN A 122 -11.96 -8.36 11.41
N CYS A 123 -10.82 -7.79 11.01
CA CYS A 123 -10.72 -6.35 10.74
C CYS A 123 -11.65 -5.95 9.58
N HIS A 124 -11.70 -6.76 8.52
CA HIS A 124 -12.55 -6.49 7.36
C HIS A 124 -14.05 -6.59 7.71
N ASP A 125 -14.45 -7.57 8.51
CA ASP A 125 -15.81 -7.68 9.03
C ASP A 125 -16.16 -6.45 9.89
N TYR A 126 -15.26 -6.06 10.80
CA TYR A 126 -15.44 -4.87 11.62
C TYR A 126 -15.64 -3.62 10.76
N VAL A 127 -14.72 -3.31 9.83
CA VAL A 127 -14.83 -2.08 9.03
C VAL A 127 -16.05 -2.11 8.11
N ARG A 128 -16.41 -3.27 7.55
CA ARG A 128 -17.59 -3.39 6.67
C ARG A 128 -18.89 -3.20 7.45
N ASP A 129 -19.01 -3.80 8.62
CA ASP A 129 -20.26 -3.78 9.38
C ASP A 129 -20.39 -2.53 10.27
N SER A 130 -19.30 -1.99 10.80
CA SER A 130 -19.31 -0.72 11.55
C SER A 130 -19.65 0.48 10.66
N LEU A 131 -19.17 0.50 9.41
CA LEU A 131 -19.55 1.53 8.42
C LEU A 131 -21.02 1.43 8.03
N ARG A 132 -21.63 0.24 8.08
CA ARG A 132 -23.08 0.07 7.84
C ARG A 132 -23.95 0.58 8.99
N VAL A 133 -23.47 0.45 10.24
CA VAL A 133 -24.22 0.87 11.44
C VAL A 133 -24.08 2.36 11.72
N ALA A 134 -22.97 3.00 11.31
CA ALA A 134 -22.72 4.43 11.52
C ALA A 134 -23.49 5.39 10.59
N GLU A 135 -24.40 4.90 9.73
CA GLU A 135 -25.27 5.76 8.92
C GLU A 135 -26.57 6.16 9.66
N PRO A 136 -26.52 7.24 10.45
CA PRO A 136 -27.62 8.21 10.46
C PRO A 136 -27.07 9.62 10.16
N ARG A 137 -27.57 10.21 9.06
CA ARG A 137 -27.30 11.57 8.53
C ARG A 137 -26.13 11.70 7.54
N GLY A 138 -26.36 11.24 6.32
CA GLY A 138 -25.98 11.96 5.10
C GLY A 138 -24.49 12.11 4.76
N ARG A 139 -23.55 11.54 5.53
CA ARG A 139 -22.14 11.46 5.12
C ARG A 139 -21.93 10.16 4.35
N ARG A 140 -22.19 10.19 3.04
CA ARG A 140 -21.68 9.15 2.15
C ARG A 140 -20.16 9.11 2.24
N GLY A 141 -19.60 7.91 2.36
CA GLY A 141 -18.24 7.63 1.92
C GLY A 141 -17.18 7.77 3.00
N ILE A 142 -16.71 6.63 3.48
CA ILE A 142 -15.40 6.08 3.12
C ILE A 142 -15.64 4.57 3.03
N GLN A 143 -15.72 4.01 1.83
CA GLN A 143 -15.72 2.55 1.67
C GLN A 143 -14.27 2.09 1.62
N LEU A 144 -13.70 1.83 2.80
CA LEU A 144 -12.29 1.44 2.95
C LEU A 144 -11.92 0.21 2.09
N ILE A 145 -12.90 -0.65 1.80
CA ILE A 145 -12.70 -1.91 1.08
C ILE A 145 -13.94 -2.21 0.22
N PRO A 146 -13.83 -2.19 -1.12
CA PRO A 146 -14.91 -2.64 -1.98
C PRO A 146 -15.08 -4.18 -1.89
N SER A 147 -16.31 -4.68 -1.85
CA SER A 147 -16.61 -6.13 -1.87
C SER A 147 -16.41 -6.75 -3.25
N GLU A 148 -16.49 -5.91 -4.28
CA GLU A 148 -16.27 -6.24 -5.68
C GLU A 148 -15.08 -5.42 -6.17
N TRP A 149 -14.04 -6.08 -6.67
CA TRP A 149 -12.93 -5.37 -7.29
C TRP A 149 -13.33 -5.04 -8.73
N PRO A 150 -13.23 -3.78 -9.19
CA PRO A 150 -13.42 -3.50 -10.61
C PRO A 150 -12.33 -4.25 -11.37
N GLU A 151 -12.72 -5.29 -12.10
CA GLU A 151 -11.77 -6.02 -12.95
C GLU A 151 -11.28 -5.07 -14.05
N GLY A 152 -9.96 -4.93 -14.18
CA GLY A 152 -9.33 -4.24 -15.31
C GLY A 152 -8.76 -2.85 -15.03
N SER A 153 -7.49 -2.82 -14.65
CA SER A 153 -6.51 -1.94 -15.30
C SER A 153 -5.21 -2.72 -15.36
N GLY A 154 -5.16 -3.64 -16.33
CA GLY A 154 -3.89 -4.17 -16.82
C GLY A 154 -3.09 -3.09 -17.50
#